data_AF-A0A139DAS0-F1
#
_entry.id   AF-A0A139DAS0-F1
#
_cell.length_a   1.000
_cell.length_b   1.000
_cell.length_c   1.000
_cell.angle_alpha   90.00
_cell.angle_beta   90.00
_cell.angle_gamma   90.00
#
_symmetry.space_group_name_H-M   'P 1'
#
loop_
_entity.id
_entity.type
_entity.pdbx_description
1 polymer ?
#
loop_
_entity_poly.entity_id
_entity_poly.type
_entity_poly.pdbx_seq_one_letter_code
_entity_poly.pdbx_strand_id
1 'polypeptide(L)'
;MRLLFVALALIALNLTGCAAMSPDTTMLTPPASQYDARLVDPQTGQALSVSELASRLSETDVVVIGEFHGHHASHLLQARLQQALFQHNPAQILSMEQFNLDHQQVLDDYLDGRLGETEMLEDAQAWDNYRA
;
A
#
# COMPACT_ATOMS: atom_id res chain seq x y z
N MET A 1 39.90 -28.13 -36.94
CA MET A 1 39.56 -26.72 -37.26
C MET A 1 38.07 -26.41 -37.11
N ARG A 2 37.15 -27.10 -37.80
CA ARG A 2 35.68 -26.87 -37.69
C ARG A 2 35.09 -26.96 -36.27
N LEU A 3 35.49 -27.95 -35.46
CA LEU A 3 35.01 -28.07 -34.07
C LEU A 3 35.46 -26.91 -33.16
N LEU A 4 36.64 -26.35 -33.40
CA LEU A 4 37.16 -25.23 -32.62
C LEU A 4 36.36 -23.94 -32.91
N PHE A 5 35.98 -23.72 -34.17
CA PHE A 5 35.10 -22.60 -34.55
C PHE A 5 33.70 -22.71 -33.97
N VAL A 6 33.13 -23.93 -33.91
CA VAL A 6 31.80 -24.16 -33.30
C VAL A 6 31.83 -23.93 -31.79
N ALA A 7 32.87 -24.42 -31.09
CA ALA A 7 33.04 -24.19 -29.67
C ALA A 7 33.22 -22.70 -29.34
N LEU A 8 34.00 -21.97 -30.16
CA LEU A 8 34.22 -20.53 -29.99
C LEU A 8 32.93 -19.72 -30.22
N ALA A 9 32.10 -20.11 -31.19
CA ALA A 9 30.82 -19.48 -31.46
C ALA A 9 29.79 -19.71 -30.34
N LEU A 10 29.75 -20.92 -29.75
CA LEU A 10 28.90 -21.23 -28.60
C LEU A 10 29.32 -20.47 -27.32
N ILE A 11 30.62 -20.31 -27.08
CA ILE A 11 31.13 -19.51 -25.95
C ILE A 11 30.77 -18.02 -26.14
N ALA A 12 30.90 -17.49 -27.36
CA ALA A 12 30.52 -16.11 -27.66
C ALA A 12 29.02 -15.84 -27.46
N LEU A 13 28.14 -16.82 -27.75
CA LEU A 13 26.70 -16.70 -27.51
C LEU A 13 26.31 -16.67 -26.02
N ASN A 14 27.12 -17.27 -25.13
CA ASN A 14 26.85 -17.28 -23.70
C ASN A 14 27.40 -16.03 -22.96
N LEU A 15 28.26 -15.24 -23.61
CA LEU A 15 28.87 -14.04 -23.01
C LEU A 15 28.05 -12.75 -23.24
N THR A 16 27.01 -12.77 -24.07
CA THR A 16 26.18 -11.59 -24.37
C THR A 16 24.91 -11.51 -23.53
N GLY A 17 24.64 -12.49 -22.67
CA GLY A 17 23.42 -12.54 -21.84
C GLY A 17 23.25 -11.32 -20.92
N CYS A 18 24.34 -10.78 -20.36
CA CYS A 18 24.27 -9.61 -19.48
C CYS A 18 24.03 -8.29 -20.24
N ALA A 19 24.37 -8.22 -21.53
CA ALA A 19 24.18 -7.00 -22.32
C ALA A 19 22.77 -6.88 -22.92
N ALA A 20 22.00 -7.97 -22.95
CA ALA A 20 20.61 -8.00 -23.39
C ALA A 20 19.62 -7.58 -22.29
N MET A 21 20.06 -7.54 -21.03
CA MET A 21 19.31 -6.89 -19.97
C MET A 21 19.48 -5.39 -20.17
N SER A 22 18.52 -4.75 -20.83
CA SER A 22 18.34 -3.31 -20.66
C SER A 22 18.32 -3.04 -19.16
N PRO A 23 19.17 -2.17 -18.62
CA PRO A 23 18.97 -1.71 -17.26
C PRO A 23 17.57 -1.12 -17.26
N ASP A 24 16.62 -1.77 -16.60
CA ASP A 24 15.34 -1.15 -16.28
C ASP A 24 15.61 -0.14 -15.16
N THR A 25 16.39 0.88 -15.52
CA THR A 25 16.47 2.14 -14.82
C THR A 25 15.19 2.89 -15.17
N THR A 26 14.04 2.38 -14.75
CA THR A 26 13.06 3.29 -14.17
C THR A 26 13.83 4.01 -13.07
N MET A 27 14.35 5.20 -13.38
CA MET A 27 15.13 6.00 -12.44
C MET A 27 14.27 6.11 -11.18
N LEU A 28 14.66 5.39 -10.12
CA LEU A 28 14.02 5.50 -8.83
C LEU A 28 14.23 6.94 -8.39
N THR A 29 13.20 7.75 -8.61
CA THR A 29 13.20 9.14 -8.20
C THR A 29 13.01 9.09 -6.70
N PRO A 30 13.96 9.61 -5.89
CA PRO A 30 13.76 9.67 -4.46
C PRO A 30 12.44 10.38 -4.15
N PRO A 31 11.69 9.93 -3.12
CA PRO A 31 10.52 10.66 -2.67
C PRO A 31 10.94 12.08 -2.26
N ALA A 32 10.16 13.06 -2.67
CA ALA A 32 10.33 14.46 -2.28
C ALA A 32 9.90 14.71 -0.83
N SER A 33 9.00 13.86 -0.29
CA SER A 33 8.54 13.93 1.09
C SER A 33 8.27 12.54 1.70
N GLN A 34 8.18 12.48 3.03
CA GLN A 34 7.75 11.26 3.76
C GLN A 34 6.29 10.87 3.51
N TYR A 35 5.54 11.68 2.77
CA TYR A 35 4.13 11.45 2.41
C TYR A 35 3.96 11.00 0.95
N ASP A 36 5.06 10.82 0.22
CA ASP A 36 5.02 10.41 -1.18
C ASP A 36 4.78 8.91 -1.28
N ALA A 37 3.74 8.53 -2.03
CA ALA A 37 3.41 7.14 -2.32
C ALA A 37 3.07 6.97 -3.80
N ARG A 38 3.31 5.77 -4.34
CA ARG A 38 2.90 5.35 -5.68
C ARG A 38 2.04 4.10 -5.57
N LEU A 39 0.86 4.13 -6.19
CA LEU A 39 0.05 2.94 -6.40
C LEU A 39 0.44 2.32 -7.74
N VAL A 40 0.65 1.01 -7.75
CA VAL A 40 1.05 0.27 -8.95
C VAL A 40 0.20 -0.98 -9.04
N ASP A 41 -0.35 -1.24 -10.23
CA ASP A 41 -1.00 -2.50 -10.55
C ASP A 41 0.06 -3.62 -10.62
N PRO A 42 -0.01 -4.66 -9.77
CA PRO A 42 1.03 -5.67 -9.69
C PRO A 42 1.10 -6.59 -10.92
N GLN A 43 0.03 -6.67 -11.73
CA GLN A 43 -0.01 -7.51 -12.93
C GLN A 43 0.61 -6.80 -14.13
N THR A 44 0.39 -5.49 -14.24
CA THR A 44 0.80 -4.71 -15.41
C THR A 44 1.99 -3.79 -15.16
N GLY A 45 2.33 -3.52 -13.89
CA GLY A 45 3.32 -2.54 -13.49
C GLY A 45 2.89 -1.08 -13.73
N GLN A 46 1.64 -0.84 -14.13
CA GLN A 46 1.15 0.50 -14.42
C GLN A 46 0.85 1.28 -13.14
N ALA A 47 1.18 2.57 -13.14
CA ALA A 47 0.81 3.47 -12.06
C ALA A 47 -0.71 3.67 -12.03
N LEU A 48 -1.26 3.74 -10.82
CA LEU A 48 -2.67 4.02 -10.57
C LEU A 48 -2.81 5.32 -9.75
N SER A 49 -3.90 6.03 -9.99
CA SER A 49 -4.42 7.02 -9.06
C SER A 49 -5.27 6.37 -7.98
N VAL A 50 -5.47 7.08 -6.87
CA VAL A 50 -6.36 6.64 -5.78
C VAL A 50 -7.80 6.44 -6.28
N SER A 51 -8.30 7.33 -7.13
CA SER A 51 -9.66 7.22 -7.69
C SER A 51 -9.82 6.02 -8.63
N GLU A 52 -8.80 5.70 -9.44
CA GLU A 52 -8.83 4.49 -10.28
C GLU A 52 -8.85 3.23 -9.42
N LEU A 53 -8.04 3.18 -8.36
CA LEU A 53 -8.05 2.04 -7.45
C LEU A 53 -9.40 1.92 -6.72
N ALA A 54 -9.96 3.01 -6.20
CA ALA A 54 -11.26 3.02 -5.54
C ALA A 54 -12.39 2.54 -6.47
N SER A 55 -12.39 3.00 -7.73
CA SER A 55 -13.35 2.55 -8.75
C SER A 55 -13.25 1.03 -9.02
N ARG A 56 -12.03 0.49 -9.07
CA ARG A 56 -11.83 -0.97 -9.24
C ARG A 56 -12.31 -1.78 -8.04
N LEU A 57 -12.27 -1.18 -6.84
CA LEU A 57 -12.64 -1.82 -5.58
C LEU A 57 -14.09 -1.57 -5.17
N SER A 58 -14.88 -0.78 -5.91
CA SER A 58 -16.21 -0.32 -5.45
C SER A 58 -17.19 -1.44 -5.15
N GLU A 59 -17.11 -2.53 -5.91
CA GLU A 59 -17.97 -3.72 -5.74
C GLU A 59 -17.30 -4.81 -4.91
N THR A 60 -16.15 -4.53 -4.27
CA THR A 60 -15.43 -5.50 -3.44
C THR A 60 -16.02 -5.52 -2.04
N ASP A 61 -16.46 -6.69 -1.57
CA ASP A 61 -17.08 -6.83 -0.25
C ASP A 61 -16.11 -6.51 0.90
N VAL A 62 -14.84 -6.92 0.76
CA VAL A 62 -13.80 -6.73 1.79
C VAL A 62 -12.48 -6.33 1.14
N VAL A 63 -11.96 -5.17 1.54
CA VAL A 63 -10.63 -4.66 1.14
C VAL A 63 -9.71 -4.71 2.34
N VAL A 64 -8.62 -5.46 2.25
CA VAL A 64 -7.58 -5.54 3.30
C VAL A 64 -6.37 -4.72 2.86
N ILE A 65 -5.94 -3.78 3.69
CA ILE A 65 -4.79 -2.92 3.42
C ILE A 65 -3.73 -3.19 4.49
N GLY A 66 -2.58 -3.73 4.08
CA GLY A 66 -1.41 -3.87 4.95
C GLY A 66 -0.59 -2.59 5.00
N GLU A 67 0.16 -2.39 6.09
CA GLU A 67 1.03 -1.23 6.27
C GLU A 67 2.36 -1.57 6.96
N PHE A 68 3.27 -0.60 6.89
CA PHE A 68 4.38 -0.50 7.81
C PHE A 68 4.03 0.58 8.84
N HIS A 69 3.90 0.20 10.11
CA HIS A 69 3.43 1.10 11.17
C HIS A 69 4.30 2.35 11.31
N GLY A 70 3.65 3.50 11.52
CA GLY A 70 4.31 4.81 11.67
C GLY A 70 4.84 5.39 10.37
N HIS A 71 4.57 4.78 9.20
CA HIS A 71 4.99 5.34 7.92
C HIS A 71 3.97 6.35 7.40
N HIS A 72 4.33 7.64 7.42
CA HIS A 72 3.43 8.74 7.05
C HIS A 72 2.77 8.61 5.67
N ALA A 73 3.51 8.18 4.64
CA ALA A 73 2.93 7.97 3.31
C ALA A 73 1.87 6.86 3.28
N SER A 74 2.01 5.81 4.11
CA SER A 74 1.07 4.71 4.20
C SER A 74 -0.25 5.21 4.78
N HIS A 75 -0.19 5.89 5.92
CA HIS A 75 -1.37 6.46 6.58
C HIS A 75 -2.10 7.49 5.71
N LEU A 76 -1.35 8.38 5.03
CA LEU A 76 -1.98 9.35 4.13
C LEU A 76 -2.64 8.66 2.93
N LEU A 77 -2.00 7.64 2.36
CA LEU A 77 -2.56 6.90 1.22
C LEU A 77 -3.82 6.13 1.62
N GLN A 78 -3.81 5.46 2.79
CA GLN A 78 -4.97 4.77 3.36
C GLN A 78 -6.15 5.73 3.58
N ALA A 79 -5.91 6.88 4.24
CA ALA A 79 -6.95 7.87 4.47
C ALA A 79 -7.56 8.39 3.15
N ARG A 80 -6.72 8.65 2.14
CA ARG A 80 -7.17 9.07 0.81
C ARG A 80 -7.98 7.98 0.11
N LEU A 81 -7.54 6.72 0.20
CA LEU A 81 -8.25 5.60 -0.41
C LEU A 81 -9.59 5.34 0.29
N GLN A 82 -9.63 5.36 1.62
CA GLN A 82 -10.88 5.26 2.39
C GLN A 82 -11.85 6.39 2.03
N GLN A 83 -11.37 7.63 1.91
CA GLN A 83 -12.20 8.76 1.48
C GLN A 83 -12.75 8.57 0.06
N ALA A 84 -11.95 8.04 -0.86
CA ALA A 84 -12.39 7.74 -2.22
C ALA A 84 -13.43 6.61 -2.24
N LEU A 85 -13.22 5.53 -1.50
CA LEU A 85 -14.18 4.43 -1.34
C LEU A 85 -15.50 4.90 -0.71
N PHE A 86 -15.44 5.85 0.24
CA PHE A 86 -16.63 6.45 0.86
C PHE A 86 -17.55 7.11 -0.19
N GLN A 87 -16.98 7.70 -1.25
CA GLN A 87 -17.78 8.31 -2.31
C GLN A 87 -18.59 7.27 -3.11
N HIS A 88 -18.13 6.02 -3.16
CA HIS A 88 -18.82 4.92 -3.81
C HIS A 88 -19.81 4.24 -2.85
N ASN A 89 -19.41 4.02 -1.60
CA ASN A 89 -20.25 3.40 -0.57
C ASN A 89 -20.12 4.14 0.78
N PRO A 90 -21.04 5.08 1.08
CA PRO A 90 -21.06 5.78 2.36
C PRO A 90 -21.34 4.89 3.58
N ALA A 91 -21.85 3.67 3.36
CA ALA A 91 -22.11 2.69 4.41
C ALA A 91 -20.92 1.73 4.65
N GLN A 92 -19.73 2.04 4.11
CA GLN A 92 -18.53 1.25 4.39
C GLN A 92 -18.20 1.22 5.89
N ILE A 93 -17.60 0.11 6.33
CA ILE A 93 -17.12 -0.08 7.69
C ILE A 93 -15.59 -0.05 7.67
N LEU A 94 -14.98 0.78 8.52
CA LEU A 94 -13.54 0.76 8.75
C LEU A 94 -13.23 -0.15 9.93
N SER A 95 -12.50 -1.24 9.68
CA SER A 95 -11.87 -2.06 10.71
C SER A 95 -10.42 -1.62 10.88
N MET A 96 -9.92 -1.58 12.11
CA MET A 96 -8.56 -1.15 12.44
C MET A 96 -7.90 -2.17 13.36
N GLU A 97 -6.62 -2.49 13.08
CA GLU A 97 -5.84 -3.43 13.89
C GLU A 97 -5.56 -2.90 15.30
N GLN A 98 -5.55 -1.57 15.44
CA GLN A 98 -5.21 -0.86 16.68
C GLN A 98 -6.25 -1.00 17.80
N PHE A 99 -7.43 -1.56 17.52
CA PHE A 99 -8.53 -1.72 18.48
C PHE A 99 -9.01 -3.17 18.54
N ASN A 100 -9.17 -3.70 19.74
CA ASN A 100 -9.77 -5.03 19.93
C ASN A 100 -11.30 -4.96 19.87
N LEU A 101 -11.93 -6.07 19.46
CA LEU A 101 -13.38 -6.16 19.26
C LEU A 101 -14.19 -5.88 20.54
N ASP A 102 -13.67 -6.23 21.70
CA ASP A 102 -14.33 -6.03 23.00
C ASP A 102 -14.40 -4.55 23.43
N HIS A 103 -13.72 -3.65 22.73
CA HIS A 103 -13.77 -2.20 22.97
C HIS A 103 -14.70 -1.43 22.01
N GLN A 104 -15.52 -2.11 21.19
CA GLN A 104 -16.40 -1.45 20.22
C GLN A 104 -17.29 -0.36 20.84
N GLN A 105 -17.81 -0.57 22.04
CA GLN A 105 -18.66 0.42 22.72
C GLN A 105 -17.93 1.74 22.99
N VAL A 106 -16.63 1.70 23.28
CA VAL A 106 -15.81 2.91 23.50
C VAL A 106 -15.67 3.71 22.20
N LEU A 107 -15.47 3.00 21.08
CA LEU A 107 -15.42 3.63 19.76
C LEU A 107 -16.76 4.24 19.37
N ASP A 108 -17.87 3.55 19.63
CA ASP A 108 -19.22 4.06 19.37
C ASP A 108 -19.50 5.33 20.19
N ASP A 109 -19.09 5.34 21.47
CA ASP A 109 -19.22 6.52 22.34
C ASP A 109 -18.37 7.71 21.85
N TYR A 110 -17.18 7.47 21.31
CA TYR A 110 -16.35 8.49 20.65
C TYR A 110 -17.01 9.02 19.37
N LEU A 111 -17.51 8.14 18.50
CA LEU A 111 -18.18 8.51 17.25
C LEU A 111 -19.48 9.30 17.48
N ASP A 112 -20.19 9.02 18.59
CA ASP A 112 -21.36 9.77 19.03
C ASP A 112 -21.02 11.11 19.71
N GLY A 113 -19.73 11.43 19.88
CA GLY A 113 -19.26 12.65 20.54
C GLY A 113 -19.42 12.65 22.06
N ARG A 114 -19.61 11.47 22.68
CA ARG A 114 -19.71 11.30 24.14
C ARG A 114 -18.34 11.22 24.82
N LEU A 115 -17.29 10.83 24.09
CA LEU A 115 -15.90 10.79 24.55
C LEU A 115 -15.01 11.72 23.71
N GLY A 116 -13.98 12.28 24.35
CA GLY A 116 -12.86 12.88 23.64
C GLY A 116 -11.91 11.81 23.09
N GLU A 117 -11.00 12.21 22.20
CA GLU A 117 -10.04 11.26 21.61
C GLU A 117 -9.07 10.70 22.65
N THR A 118 -8.61 11.51 23.62
CA THR A 118 -7.70 11.04 24.66
C THR A 118 -8.36 9.97 25.52
N GLU A 119 -9.60 10.21 25.96
CA GLU A 119 -10.38 9.26 26.75
C GLU A 119 -10.67 7.98 25.95
N MET A 120 -11.01 8.11 24.67
CA MET A 120 -11.21 6.95 23.78
C MET A 120 -9.96 6.06 23.71
N LEU A 121 -8.77 6.65 23.56
CA LEU A 121 -7.53 5.87 23.48
C LEU A 121 -7.20 5.13 24.77
N GLU A 122 -7.46 5.75 25.92
CA GLU A 122 -7.26 5.14 27.23
C GLU A 122 -8.27 4.00 27.47
N ASP A 123 -9.55 4.25 27.26
CA ASP A 123 -10.63 3.29 27.54
C ASP A 123 -10.69 2.12 26.55
N ALA A 124 -10.28 2.35 25.29
CA ALA A 124 -10.22 1.31 24.26
C ALA A 124 -8.91 0.50 24.30
N GLN A 125 -7.99 0.82 25.22
CA GLN A 125 -6.65 0.22 25.30
C GLN A 125 -5.94 0.22 23.94
N ALA A 126 -5.99 1.36 23.24
CA ALA A 126 -5.35 1.51 21.95
C ALA A 126 -3.84 1.25 22.08
N TRP A 127 -3.23 0.75 21.01
CA TRP A 127 -1.80 0.45 21.01
C TRP A 127 -0.95 1.68 21.33
N ASP A 128 0.18 1.50 22.02
CA ASP A 128 1.07 2.59 22.44
C ASP A 128 1.54 3.48 21.28
N ASN A 129 1.60 2.93 20.06
CA ASN A 129 2.00 3.63 18.85
C ASN A 129 0.84 4.16 18.00
N TYR A 130 -0.39 4.25 18.54
CA TYR A 130 -1.54 4.78 17.79
C TYR A 130 -1.31 6.19 17.25
N ARG A 131 -0.58 7.03 18.00
CA ARG A 131 -0.31 8.43 17.61
C ARG A 131 0.89 8.59 16.66
N ALA A 132 1.58 7.50 16.31
CA ALA A 132 2.84 7.52 15.57
C ALA A 132 2.65 7.79 14.07
#